data_AF-A0A950KGY0-F1
#
_entry.id   AF-A0A950KGY0-F1
#
_cell.length_a   1.000
_cell.length_b   1.000
_cell.length_c   1.000
_cell.angle_alpha   90.00
_cell.angle_beta   90.00
_cell.angle_gamma   90.00
#
_symmetry.space_group_name_H-M   'P 1'
#
loop_
_entity.id
_entity.type
_entity.pdbx_description
1 polymer ?
#
loop_
_entity_poly.entity_id
_entity_poly.type
_entity_poly.pdbx_seq_one_letter_code
_entity_poly.pdbx_strand_id
1 'polypeptide(L)'
;MPAKAVLLACIFLLSIVAPGATAPAPSSAASRSDLEQIERLTNQLRTGRGLAPVHLDAGLCRAAAGHALDMAQNHYFGHTRRTTGLFGESTPGSRASAEGYRWSFIAENIACGQQTAPSAFLAWASSRPHYRNLVSPAVRELGIGTARNRQTNRPYWVMMLGSRQESLAPPSEFLRATFGPVSAFSF
;
A
#
# COMPACT_ATOMS: atom_id res chain seq x y z
N MET A 1 -15.53 76.04 -33.58
CA MET A 1 -14.09 75.66 -33.58
C MET A 1 -13.93 74.37 -32.79
N PRO A 2 -13.21 73.35 -33.29
CA PRO A 2 -13.31 71.97 -32.80
C PRO A 2 -12.22 71.62 -31.77
N ALA A 3 -12.52 70.74 -30.81
CA ALA A 3 -11.52 69.95 -30.09
C ALA A 3 -12.18 68.67 -29.57
N LYS A 4 -12.08 67.58 -30.35
CA LYS A 4 -11.15 66.44 -30.15
C LYS A 4 -11.69 65.41 -29.15
N ALA A 5 -12.16 64.31 -29.73
CA ALA A 5 -12.43 63.04 -29.06
C ALA A 5 -11.16 62.51 -28.37
N VAL A 6 -11.33 61.93 -27.18
CA VAL A 6 -10.38 60.95 -26.62
C VAL A 6 -11.21 59.79 -26.08
N LEU A 7 -11.17 58.70 -26.84
CA LEU A 7 -11.69 57.39 -26.48
C LEU A 7 -10.79 56.82 -25.38
N LEU A 8 -11.29 56.68 -24.15
CA LEU A 8 -10.57 55.97 -23.09
C LEU A 8 -10.85 54.47 -23.24
N ALA A 9 -9.90 53.75 -23.85
CA ALA A 9 -9.89 52.30 -23.86
C ALA A 9 -9.39 51.80 -22.49
N CYS A 10 -10.28 51.22 -21.68
CA CYS A 10 -9.88 50.48 -20.48
C CYS A 10 -9.23 49.15 -20.93
N ILE A 11 -7.90 49.13 -20.92
CA ILE A 11 -7.09 47.93 -21.12
C ILE A 11 -7.33 47.01 -19.92
N PHE A 12 -8.03 45.89 -20.15
CA PHE A 12 -8.02 44.76 -19.22
C PHE A 12 -6.61 44.18 -19.18
N LEU A 13 -5.86 44.47 -18.11
CA LEU A 13 -4.64 43.74 -17.79
C LEU A 13 -5.05 42.33 -17.36
N LEU A 14 -4.96 41.39 -18.31
CA LEU A 14 -5.02 39.96 -18.03
C LEU A 14 -3.73 39.59 -17.29
N SER A 15 -3.74 39.62 -15.96
CA SER A 15 -2.65 39.06 -15.17
C SER A 15 -2.63 37.55 -15.41
N ILE A 16 -1.66 37.10 -16.20
CA ILE A 16 -1.33 35.69 -16.39
C ILE A 16 -1.01 35.11 -15.01
N VAL A 17 -1.96 34.35 -14.45
CA VAL A 17 -1.68 33.48 -13.31
C VAL A 17 -0.71 32.43 -13.82
N ALA A 18 0.57 32.57 -13.44
CA ALA A 18 1.55 31.51 -13.64
C ALA A 18 1.00 30.22 -13.00
N PRO A 19 1.03 29.06 -13.68
CA PRO A 19 0.69 27.80 -13.02
C PRO A 19 1.70 27.60 -11.90
N GLY A 20 1.23 27.77 -10.66
CA GLY A 20 2.02 27.52 -9.46
C GLY A 20 2.56 26.10 -9.55
N ALA A 21 3.88 25.96 -9.42
CA ALA A 21 4.53 24.67 -9.31
C ALA A 21 3.86 23.89 -8.17
N THR A 22 3.05 22.89 -8.52
CA THR A 22 2.50 21.94 -7.56
C THR A 22 3.68 21.24 -6.91
N ALA A 23 3.94 21.55 -5.64
CA ALA A 23 4.88 20.80 -4.82
C ALA A 23 4.55 19.30 -4.94
N PRO A 24 5.56 18.42 -5.12
CA PRO A 24 5.30 17.00 -5.24
C PRO A 24 4.51 16.51 -4.03
N ALA A 25 3.45 15.74 -4.28
CA ALA A 25 2.70 15.08 -3.22
C ALA A 25 3.67 14.27 -2.35
N PRO A 26 3.49 14.24 -1.01
CA PRO A 26 4.36 13.47 -0.14
C PRO A 26 4.36 12.01 -0.61
N SER A 27 5.54 11.46 -0.85
CA SER A 27 5.69 10.05 -1.23
C SER A 27 5.14 9.18 -0.10
N SER A 28 3.98 8.57 -0.33
CA SER A 28 3.37 7.58 0.56
C SER A 28 3.93 6.17 0.35
N ALA A 29 4.85 6.01 -0.60
CA ALA A 29 5.51 4.74 -0.89
C ALA A 29 6.90 4.69 -0.23
N ALA A 30 7.25 3.51 0.28
CA ALA A 30 8.61 3.21 0.72
C ALA A 30 9.58 3.25 -0.47
N SER A 31 10.81 3.71 -0.24
CA SER A 31 11.83 3.72 -1.29
C SER A 31 12.22 2.29 -1.66
N ARG A 32 12.76 2.07 -2.87
CA ARG A 32 13.28 0.75 -3.26
C ARG A 32 14.29 0.20 -2.25
N SER A 33 15.17 1.06 -1.73
CA SER A 33 16.13 0.69 -0.68
C SER A 33 15.43 0.21 0.60
N ASP A 34 14.38 0.90 1.05
CA ASP A 34 13.61 0.49 2.23
C ASP A 34 12.90 -0.85 2.02
N LEU A 35 12.30 -1.05 0.84
CA LEU A 35 11.63 -2.29 0.47
C LEU A 35 12.61 -3.47 0.54
N GLU A 36 13.75 -3.35 -0.13
CA GLU A 36 14.76 -4.40 -0.18
C GLU A 36 15.38 -4.65 1.21
N GLN A 37 15.64 -3.61 2.01
CA GLN A 37 16.18 -3.77 3.35
C GLN A 37 15.22 -4.55 4.25
N ILE A 38 13.95 -4.18 4.26
CA ILE A 38 12.96 -4.86 5.11
C ILE A 38 12.69 -6.28 4.63
N GLU A 39 12.59 -6.52 3.32
CA GLU A 39 12.45 -7.88 2.77
C GLU A 39 13.65 -8.76 3.15
N ARG A 40 14.89 -8.27 2.96
CA ARG A 40 16.10 -9.00 3.35
C ARG A 40 16.13 -9.32 4.83
N LEU A 41 15.87 -8.36 5.71
CA LEU A 41 15.87 -8.55 7.17
C LEU A 41 14.78 -9.55 7.60
N THR A 42 13.60 -9.46 7.00
CA THR A 42 12.49 -10.38 7.24
C THR A 42 12.87 -11.80 6.81
N ASN A 43 13.48 -11.95 5.64
CA ASN A 43 13.91 -13.25 5.14
C ASN A 43 15.06 -13.84 5.95
N GLN A 44 16.03 -13.03 6.40
CA GLN A 44 17.08 -13.49 7.33
C GLN A 44 16.49 -14.04 8.63
N LEU A 45 15.53 -13.34 9.23
CA LEU A 45 14.82 -13.81 10.42
C LEU A 45 14.07 -15.12 10.15
N ARG A 46 13.39 -15.22 9.02
CA ARG A 46 12.55 -16.37 8.68
C ARG A 46 13.38 -17.62 8.34
N THR A 47 14.39 -17.49 7.49
CA THR A 47 15.24 -18.62 7.11
C THR A 47 16.08 -19.11 8.29
N GLY A 48 16.54 -18.21 9.16
CA GLY A 48 17.19 -18.58 10.44
C GLY A 48 16.30 -19.39 11.39
N ARG A 49 14.99 -19.44 11.14
CA ARG A 49 14.01 -20.25 11.90
C ARG A 49 13.44 -21.42 11.09
N GLY A 50 14.00 -21.72 9.92
CA GLY A 50 13.49 -22.77 9.03
C GLY A 50 12.14 -22.44 8.38
N LEU A 51 11.75 -21.17 8.33
CA LEU A 51 10.52 -20.73 7.67
C LEU A 51 10.80 -20.34 6.22
N ALA A 52 9.81 -20.57 5.35
CA ALA A 52 9.88 -20.15 3.95
C ALA A 52 10.08 -18.63 3.84
N PRO A 53 10.94 -18.15 2.92
CA PRO A 53 11.08 -16.72 2.66
C PRO A 53 9.76 -16.15 2.12
N VAL A 54 9.61 -14.85 2.28
CA VAL A 54 8.53 -14.03 1.74
C VAL A 54 9.04 -13.16 0.61
N HIS A 55 8.12 -12.70 -0.24
CA HIS A 55 8.43 -11.78 -1.33
C HIS A 55 7.50 -10.55 -1.30
N LEU A 56 7.97 -9.45 -1.87
CA LEU A 56 7.17 -8.23 -2.03
C LEU A 56 5.97 -8.45 -2.96
N ASP A 57 4.79 -8.00 -2.50
CA ASP A 57 3.56 -7.93 -3.29
C ASP A 57 3.14 -6.47 -3.51
N ALA A 58 2.90 -6.09 -4.77
CA ALA A 58 2.58 -4.72 -5.12
C ALA A 58 1.23 -4.23 -4.54
N GLY A 59 0.23 -5.12 -4.42
CA GLY A 59 -1.06 -4.78 -3.81
C GLY A 59 -0.94 -4.54 -2.31
N LEU A 60 -0.17 -5.39 -1.61
CA LEU A 60 0.15 -5.18 -0.20
C LEU A 60 0.96 -3.91 0.03
N CYS A 61 1.90 -3.57 -0.86
CA CYS A 61 2.64 -2.31 -0.79
C CYS A 61 1.72 -1.10 -0.92
N ARG A 62 0.77 -1.11 -1.86
CA ARG A 62 -0.22 -0.03 -2.00
C ARG A 62 -1.12 0.08 -0.77
N ALA A 63 -1.59 -1.05 -0.23
CA ALA A 63 -2.39 -1.07 0.99
C ALA A 63 -1.63 -0.49 2.20
N ALA A 64 -0.36 -0.88 2.36
CA ALA A 64 0.52 -0.37 3.40
C ALA A 64 0.80 1.13 3.24
N ALA A 65 1.09 1.58 2.02
CA ALA A 65 1.32 2.99 1.67
C ALA A 65 0.11 3.87 1.98
N GLY A 66 -1.09 3.40 1.59
CA GLY A 66 -2.36 4.07 1.89
C GLY A 66 -2.58 4.23 3.39
N HIS A 67 -2.34 3.18 4.18
CA HIS A 67 -2.51 3.24 5.63
C HIS A 67 -1.48 4.13 6.33
N ALA A 68 -0.22 4.09 5.90
CA ALA A 68 0.82 4.97 6.42
C ALA A 68 0.44 6.44 6.18
N LEU A 69 -0.05 6.76 4.98
CA LEU A 69 -0.51 8.09 4.62
C LEU A 69 -1.71 8.52 5.47
N ASP A 70 -2.70 7.63 5.64
CA ASP A 70 -3.90 7.89 6.43
C ASP A 70 -3.56 8.22 7.89
N MET A 71 -2.70 7.42 8.54
CA MET A 71 -2.20 7.71 9.89
C MET A 71 -1.44 9.05 9.95
N ALA A 72 -0.55 9.30 8.97
CA ALA A 72 0.25 10.52 8.93
C ALA A 72 -0.59 11.78 8.72
N GLN A 73 -1.67 11.72 7.93
CA GLN A 73 -2.56 12.84 7.64
C GLN A 73 -3.59 13.10 8.75
N ASN A 74 -4.10 12.04 9.38
CA ASN A 74 -5.18 12.14 10.36
C ASN A 74 -4.68 12.06 11.81
N HIS A 75 -3.37 12.15 12.02
CA HIS A 75 -2.74 12.28 13.34
C HIS A 75 -3.11 11.17 14.33
N TYR A 76 -3.18 9.93 13.85
CA TYR A 76 -3.48 8.77 14.69
C TYR A 76 -2.50 7.63 14.45
N PHE A 77 -2.44 6.70 15.40
CA PHE A 77 -1.63 5.49 15.31
C PHE A 77 -2.47 4.28 15.72
N GLY A 78 -2.87 3.46 14.76
CA GLY A 78 -3.71 2.30 15.01
C GLY A 78 -3.94 1.44 13.76
N HIS A 79 -4.28 0.17 13.98
CA HIS A 79 -4.55 -0.78 12.90
C HIS A 79 -5.85 -0.50 12.15
N THR A 80 -6.81 0.08 12.85
CA THR A 80 -8.15 0.36 12.34
C THR A 80 -8.47 1.83 12.42
N ARG A 81 -9.07 2.36 11.35
CA ARG A 81 -9.74 3.65 11.40
C ARG A 81 -11.24 3.41 11.48
N ARG A 82 -11.86 3.83 12.58
CA ARG A 82 -13.31 3.90 12.65
C ARG A 82 -13.78 5.07 11.79
N THR A 83 -14.45 4.75 10.71
CA THR A 83 -15.15 5.71 9.87
C THR A 83 -16.61 5.74 10.31
N THR A 84 -17.11 6.92 10.69
CA THR A 84 -18.54 7.12 10.88
C THR A 84 -19.16 7.38 9.51
N GLY A 85 -20.21 6.63 9.14
CA GLY A 85 -20.91 6.79 7.86
C GLY A 85 -21.08 5.48 7.07
N LEU A 86 -21.36 5.60 5.76
CA LEU A 86 -21.66 4.46 4.87
C LEU A 86 -20.45 3.59 4.54
N PHE A 87 -19.24 4.08 4.78
CA PHE A 87 -18.00 3.34 4.57
C PHE A 87 -17.65 2.58 5.86
N GLY A 88 -17.66 1.25 5.81
CA GLY A 88 -17.30 0.39 6.93
C GLY A 88 -15.86 0.60 7.42
N GLU A 89 -15.51 0.00 8.57
CA GLU A 89 -14.21 0.19 9.20
C GLU A 89 -13.03 -0.19 8.29
N SER A 90 -12.02 0.68 8.22
CA SER A 90 -10.76 0.38 7.53
C SER A 90 -9.94 -0.57 8.39
N THR A 91 -9.77 -1.81 7.93
CA THR A 91 -8.99 -2.87 8.58
C THR A 91 -7.86 -3.31 7.65
N PRO A 92 -6.81 -3.99 8.15
CA PRO A 92 -5.76 -4.54 7.28
C PRO A 92 -6.34 -5.39 6.14
N GLY A 93 -7.32 -6.24 6.44
CA GLY A 93 -7.99 -7.09 5.47
C GLY A 93 -8.75 -6.31 4.41
N SER A 94 -9.55 -5.31 4.79
CA SER A 94 -10.31 -4.51 3.83
C SER A 94 -9.40 -3.66 2.94
N ARG A 95 -8.30 -3.12 3.48
CA ARG A 95 -7.28 -2.40 2.69
C ARG A 95 -6.59 -3.32 1.67
N ALA A 96 -6.19 -4.53 2.07
CA ALA A 96 -5.59 -5.49 1.14
C ALA A 96 -6.57 -5.89 0.03
N SER A 97 -7.84 -6.16 0.38
CA SER A 97 -8.87 -6.52 -0.60
C SER A 97 -9.21 -5.38 -1.56
N ALA A 98 -9.22 -4.13 -1.10
CA ALA A 98 -9.42 -2.95 -1.94
C ALA A 98 -8.33 -2.80 -3.02
N GLU A 99 -7.11 -3.28 -2.74
CA GLU A 99 -5.99 -3.29 -3.68
C GLU A 99 -5.93 -4.54 -4.58
N GLY A 100 -6.99 -5.37 -4.55
CA GLY A 100 -7.10 -6.59 -5.34
C GLY A 100 -6.35 -7.80 -4.78
N TYR A 101 -5.79 -7.71 -3.57
CA TYR A 101 -5.15 -8.83 -2.92
C TYR A 101 -6.21 -9.72 -2.24
N ARG A 102 -6.53 -10.86 -2.87
CA ARG A 102 -7.42 -11.89 -2.31
C ARG A 102 -6.62 -12.80 -1.39
N TRP A 103 -7.02 -12.90 -0.12
CA TRP A 103 -6.16 -13.47 0.92
C TRP A 103 -6.85 -14.56 1.73
N SER A 104 -6.06 -15.55 2.15
CA SER A 104 -6.40 -16.57 3.14
C SER A 104 -5.81 -16.25 4.51
N PHE A 105 -4.74 -15.46 4.54
CA PHE A 105 -4.10 -14.92 5.73
C PHE A 105 -3.74 -13.45 5.52
N ILE A 106 -3.99 -12.60 6.53
CA ILE A 106 -3.54 -11.21 6.54
C ILE A 106 -3.14 -10.79 7.96
N ALA A 107 -2.06 -10.03 8.08
CA ALA A 107 -1.60 -9.41 9.31
C ALA A 107 -0.94 -8.06 9.02
N GLU A 108 -0.80 -7.23 10.05
CA GLU A 108 -0.19 -5.92 9.94
C GLU A 108 0.74 -5.64 11.12
N ASN A 109 1.88 -5.04 10.81
CA ASN A 109 2.79 -4.44 11.77
C ASN A 109 2.89 -2.94 11.47
N ILE A 110 2.67 -2.09 12.47
CA ILE A 110 2.80 -0.62 12.34
C ILE A 110 3.87 -0.10 13.29
N ALA A 111 4.59 0.95 12.88
CA ALA A 111 5.61 1.61 13.69
C ALA A 111 5.61 3.13 13.42
N CYS A 112 6.05 3.93 14.38
CA CYS A 112 6.03 5.38 14.30
C CYS A 112 7.26 5.99 14.98
N GLY A 113 7.95 6.88 14.29
CA GLY A 113 9.14 7.60 14.79
C GLY A 113 10.49 7.01 14.36
N GLN A 114 10.52 5.77 13.89
CA GLN A 114 11.72 5.11 13.38
C GLN A 114 12.21 5.79 12.08
N GLN A 115 13.45 6.25 12.04
CA GLN A 115 13.94 7.05 10.90
C GLN A 115 14.36 6.21 9.69
N THR A 116 14.62 4.91 9.89
CA THR A 116 15.15 4.02 8.85
C THR A 116 14.39 2.70 8.82
N ALA A 117 14.36 2.05 7.65
CA ALA A 117 13.78 0.71 7.48
C ALA A 117 14.31 -0.31 8.51
N PRO A 118 15.63 -0.42 8.79
CA PRO A 118 16.15 -1.35 9.78
C PRO A 118 15.68 -1.04 11.20
N SER A 119 15.54 0.25 11.56
CA SER A 119 15.00 0.63 12.86
C SER A 119 13.51 0.30 13.01
N ALA A 120 12.72 0.43 11.94
CA ALA A 120 11.32 0.00 11.91
C ALA A 120 11.21 -1.53 12.03
N PHE A 121 12.02 -2.27 11.27
CA PHE A 121 12.09 -3.73 11.38
C PHE A 121 12.46 -4.19 12.79
N LEU A 122 13.48 -3.59 13.41
CA LEU A 122 13.90 -3.95 14.77
C LEU A 122 12.79 -3.67 15.80
N ALA A 123 12.02 -2.60 15.63
CA ALA A 123 10.88 -2.29 16.49
C ALA A 123 9.78 -3.37 16.39
N TRP A 124 9.54 -3.92 15.20
CA TRP A 124 8.63 -5.05 15.02
C TRP A 124 9.21 -6.35 15.58
N ALA A 125 10.48 -6.65 15.29
CA ALA A 125 11.13 -7.87 15.75
C ALA A 125 11.25 -7.94 17.27
N SER A 126 11.40 -6.80 17.95
CA SER A 126 11.49 -6.72 19.41
C SER A 126 10.14 -6.72 20.12
N SER A 127 9.03 -6.65 19.39
CA SER A 127 7.67 -6.61 19.95
C SER A 127 7.00 -7.96 19.79
N ARG A 128 6.62 -8.63 20.89
CA ARG A 128 6.03 -9.99 20.84
C ARG A 128 4.81 -10.09 19.91
N PRO A 129 3.83 -9.16 19.92
CA PRO A 129 2.71 -9.20 18.95
C PRO A 129 3.16 -9.08 17.49
N HIS A 130 4.08 -8.17 17.17
CA HIS A 130 4.56 -7.95 15.80
C HIS A 130 5.48 -9.09 15.32
N TYR A 131 6.33 -9.61 16.21
CA TYR A 131 7.21 -10.73 15.96
C TYR A 131 6.43 -11.98 15.54
N ARG A 132 5.30 -12.27 16.19
CA ARG A 132 4.41 -13.39 15.81
C ARG A 132 3.99 -13.33 14.35
N ASN A 133 3.75 -12.13 13.81
CA ASN A 133 3.39 -11.97 12.41
C ASN A 133 4.60 -12.28 11.49
N LEU A 134 5.79 -11.76 11.83
CA LEU A 134 7.03 -11.99 11.07
C LEU A 134 7.40 -13.48 10.97
N VAL A 135 7.14 -14.25 12.03
CA VAL A 135 7.46 -15.68 12.10
C VAL A 135 6.26 -16.59 11.87
N SER A 136 5.13 -16.06 11.39
CA SER A 136 3.97 -16.88 11.05
C SER A 136 4.35 -17.87 9.92
N PRO A 137 4.08 -19.18 10.07
CA PRO A 137 4.24 -20.13 8.96
C PRO A 137 3.21 -19.91 7.85
N ALA A 138 2.13 -19.17 8.10
CA ALA A 138 1.11 -18.90 7.11
C ALA A 138 1.60 -17.94 6.03
N VAL A 139 2.36 -16.88 6.38
CA VAL A 139 2.73 -15.79 5.47
C VAL A 139 3.61 -16.24 4.29
N ARG A 140 3.38 -15.63 3.13
CA ARG A 140 4.07 -15.87 1.85
C ARG A 140 4.51 -14.58 1.18
N GLU A 141 3.75 -13.50 1.38
CA GLU A 141 4.04 -12.18 0.83
C GLU A 141 4.08 -11.10 1.91
N LEU A 142 4.78 -10.00 1.60
CA LEU A 142 4.73 -8.78 2.39
C LEU A 142 4.56 -7.55 1.49
N GLY A 143 4.13 -6.44 2.09
CA GLY A 143 4.15 -5.14 1.44
C GLY A 143 4.44 -4.03 2.45
N ILE A 144 5.21 -3.03 2.03
CA ILE A 144 5.73 -1.97 2.92
C ILE A 144 5.28 -0.60 2.42
N GLY A 145 4.83 0.23 3.37
CA GLY A 145 4.47 1.62 3.15
C GLY A 145 5.11 2.53 4.18
N THR A 146 5.40 3.76 3.78
CA THR A 146 5.89 4.80 4.69
C THR A 146 5.32 6.14 4.32
N ALA A 147 5.01 6.96 5.32
CA ALA A 147 4.61 8.34 5.13
C ALA A 147 5.09 9.20 6.30
N ARG A 148 5.29 10.49 6.07
CA ARG A 148 5.66 11.44 7.13
C ARG A 148 4.50 12.37 7.43
N ASN A 149 4.24 12.57 8.71
CA ASN A 149 3.33 13.62 9.15
C ASN A 149 3.94 14.99 8.80
N ARG A 150 3.19 15.83 8.10
CA ARG A 150 3.71 17.10 7.55
C ARG A 150 4.10 18.13 8.62
N GLN A 151 3.47 18.09 9.80
CA GLN A 151 3.72 19.07 10.85
C GLN A 151 4.91 18.67 11.72
N THR A 152 5.00 17.39 12.08
CA THR A 152 6.02 16.88 13.02
C THR A 152 7.21 16.24 12.32
N ASN A 153 7.14 16.07 11.00
CA ASN A 153 8.07 15.28 10.19
C ASN A 153 8.24 13.82 10.68
N ARG A 154 7.34 13.34 11.54
CA ARG A 154 7.42 12.00 12.16
C ARG A 154 7.06 10.93 11.11
N PRO A 155 7.91 9.91 10.89
CA PRO A 155 7.62 8.83 9.96
C PRO A 155 6.67 7.80 10.56
N TYR A 156 5.78 7.28 9.72
CA TYR A 156 4.88 6.17 9.98
C TYR A 156 5.24 5.05 9.02
N TRP A 157 5.41 3.84 9.55
CA TRP A 157 5.74 2.63 8.80
C TRP A 157 4.61 1.63 8.93
N VAL A 158 4.27 0.99 7.82
CA VAL A 158 3.30 -0.09 7.76
C VAL A 158 3.93 -1.25 7.02
N MET A 159 3.85 -2.45 7.60
CA MET A 159 4.14 -3.72 6.95
C MET A 159 2.87 -4.55 6.95
N MET A 160 2.36 -4.82 5.75
CA MET A 160 1.32 -5.81 5.51
C MET A 160 1.97 -7.17 5.26
N LEU A 161 1.42 -8.23 5.85
CA LEU A 161 1.86 -9.61 5.68
C LEU A 161 0.68 -10.43 5.22
N GLY A 162 0.83 -11.19 4.13
CA GLY A 162 -0.28 -11.88 3.50
C GLY A 162 0.04 -13.28 3.01
N SER A 163 -1.02 -14.04 2.74
CA SER A 163 -1.00 -15.18 1.83
C SER A 163 -2.23 -15.18 0.97
N ARG A 164 -2.04 -15.41 -0.33
CA ARG A 164 -3.14 -15.44 -1.28
C ARG A 164 -4.09 -16.59 -0.97
N GLN A 165 -5.37 -16.38 -1.24
CA GLN A 165 -6.31 -17.49 -1.39
C GLN A 165 -5.89 -18.23 -2.66
N GLU A 166 -5.70 -19.56 -2.58
CA GLU A 166 -5.49 -20.36 -3.80
C GLU A 166 -6.69 -20.09 -4.73
N SER A 167 -6.42 -19.78 -6.00
CA SER A 167 -7.51 -19.69 -6.94
C SER A 167 -8.10 -21.09 -7.07
N LEU A 168 -9.41 -21.19 -6.89
CA LEU A 168 -10.17 -22.34 -7.38
C LEU A 168 -10.14 -22.26 -8.93
N ALA A 169 -8.97 -22.42 -9.53
CA ALA A 169 -8.96 -22.92 -10.90
C ALA A 169 -9.63 -24.29 -10.81
N PRO A 170 -10.74 -24.55 -11.55
CA PRO A 170 -11.22 -25.92 -11.64
C PRO A 170 -10.04 -26.78 -12.08
N PRO A 171 -9.83 -27.97 -11.49
CA PRO A 171 -8.80 -28.88 -11.95
C PRO A 171 -8.91 -28.97 -13.47
N SER A 172 -7.81 -28.79 -14.19
CA SER A 172 -7.76 -28.93 -15.66
C SER A 172 -8.20 -30.33 -16.14
N GLU A 173 -8.48 -31.25 -15.21
CA GLU A 173 -9.11 -32.54 -15.45
C GLU A 173 -10.64 -32.51 -15.64
N PHE A 174 -11.34 -31.45 -15.20
CA PHE A 174 -12.82 -31.40 -15.29
C PHE A 174 -13.38 -31.12 -16.69
N LEU A 175 -12.58 -30.56 -17.60
CA LEU A 175 -12.98 -30.35 -19.00
C LEU A 175 -12.78 -31.60 -19.89
N ARG A 176 -12.03 -32.62 -19.42
CA ARG A 176 -11.88 -33.91 -20.13
C ARG A 176 -12.92 -34.95 -19.74
N ALA A 177 -13.49 -34.85 -18.53
CA ALA A 177 -14.45 -35.84 -18.03
C ALA A 177 -15.91 -35.56 -18.44
N THR A 178 -16.25 -34.32 -18.82
CA THR A 178 -17.65 -33.94 -19.09
C THR A 178 -17.98 -33.90 -20.58
N PHE A 179 -17.01 -33.61 -21.44
CA PHE A 179 -17.18 -33.64 -22.89
C PHE A 179 -16.18 -34.65 -23.45
N GLY A 180 -16.68 -35.83 -23.80
CA GLY A 180 -15.92 -36.81 -24.59
C GLY A 180 -15.40 -36.18 -25.89
N PRO A 181 -14.54 -36.88 -26.65
CA PRO A 181 -13.99 -36.35 -27.89
C PRO A 181 -15.14 -35.89 -28.80
N VAL A 182 -15.19 -34.58 -29.06
CA VAL A 182 -16.05 -34.03 -30.10
C VAL A 182 -15.47 -34.53 -31.41
N SER A 183 -16.03 -35.61 -31.94
CA SER A 183 -15.79 -36.01 -33.32
C SER A 183 -16.25 -34.85 -34.20
N ALA A 184 -15.30 -34.24 -34.90
CA ALA A 184 -15.58 -33.29 -35.95
C ALA A 184 -16.40 -34.00 -37.04
N PHE A 185 -17.65 -33.59 -37.21
CA PHE A 185 -18.41 -33.92 -38.41
C PHE A 185 -17.96 -32.97 -39.51
N SER A 186 -17.33 -33.53 -40.55
CA SER A 186 -17.17 -32.87 -41.84
C SER A 186 -18.53 -32.82 -42.53
N PHE A 187 -18.92 -31.62 -42.97
CA PHE A 187 -19.81 -31.42 -44.11
C PHE A 187 -18.99 -30.85 -45.27
#